data_AF-B4NGR4-F1
#
_entry.id   AF-B4NGR4-F1
#
_cell.length_a   1.000
_cell.length_b   1.000
_cell.length_c   1.000
_cell.angle_alpha   90.00
_cell.angle_beta   90.00
_cell.angle_gamma   90.00
#
_symmetry.space_group_name_H-M   'P 1'
#
loop_
_entity.id
_entity.type
_entity.pdbx_description
1 polymer ?
#
loop_
_entity_poly.entity_id
_entity_poly.type
_entity_poly.pdbx_seq_one_letter_code
_entity_poly.pdbx_strand_id
1 'polypeptide(L)'
;MLPVEPSITLPEVIQRVLSCEAISFIFVVCLAFTFAESYCQRLKWLWCLIISIVILFVMSAFIAQFFSMLIGRPQRPTINSFNELLASGLRIFGMQAEFDGMAGDFRAKYASAFQLTNNPKELYIRRNFFNTSWAYTITKIKWHIMETHQRYFTHPVFRYSENLCFNGFTPYSLIISENCVFRDTIRLYIMEIYQSGLLDYWLTHSFYDMVKAGHMQIKDYSTIYHLRALRLEDYRFARWFCSVGLVMAFAVFVLELMQHWVNIFLDSL
;
A
#
# COMPACT_ATOMS: atom_id res chain seq x y z
N MET A 1 -0.55 -6.58 15.15
CA MET A 1 0.55 -6.18 14.25
C MET A 1 0.30 -6.78 12.89
N LEU A 2 0.21 -5.95 11.85
CA LEU A 2 -0.05 -6.37 10.48
C LEU A 2 1.14 -6.04 9.59
N PRO A 3 1.45 -6.87 8.58
CA PRO A 3 2.44 -6.51 7.58
C PRO A 3 2.01 -5.22 6.88
N VAL A 4 2.98 -4.37 6.54
CA VAL A 4 2.71 -3.17 5.73
C VAL A 4 2.21 -3.59 4.36
N GLU A 5 1.18 -2.92 3.88
CA GLU A 5 0.53 -3.23 2.62
C GLU A 5 1.52 -3.12 1.45
N PRO A 6 1.49 -4.09 0.51
CA PRO A 6 2.35 -4.02 -0.65
C PRO A 6 2.01 -2.80 -1.51
N SER A 7 3.02 -2.24 -2.15
CA SER A 7 2.82 -1.20 -3.15
C SER A 7 2.03 -1.75 -4.34
N ILE A 8 1.21 -0.88 -4.94
CA ILE A 8 0.45 -1.18 -6.15
C ILE A 8 1.42 -1.56 -7.27
N THR A 9 1.04 -2.54 -8.07
CA THR A 9 1.90 -3.00 -9.17
C THR A 9 1.89 -1.97 -10.30
N LEU A 10 2.98 -1.90 -11.08
CA LEU A 10 3.09 -0.96 -12.19
C LEU A 10 1.93 -1.02 -13.22
N PRO A 11 1.39 -2.20 -13.61
CA PRO A 11 0.21 -2.24 -14.49
C PRO A 11 -1.04 -1.63 -13.84
N GLU A 12 -1.25 -1.81 -12.53
CA GLU A 12 -2.38 -1.19 -11.81
C GLU A 12 -2.21 0.34 -11.76
N VAL A 13 -0.98 0.85 -11.61
CA VAL A 13 -0.69 2.29 -11.69
C VAL A 13 -1.03 2.84 -13.07
N ILE A 14 -0.58 2.15 -14.14
CA ILE A 14 -0.86 2.55 -15.52
C ILE A 14 -2.37 2.56 -15.77
N GLN A 15 -3.10 1.54 -15.32
CA GLN A 15 -4.55 1.47 -15.48
C GLN A 15 -5.27 2.60 -14.74
N ARG A 16 -4.77 3.02 -13.58
CA ARG A 16 -5.34 4.14 -12.82
C ARG A 16 -5.15 5.49 -13.51
N VAL A 17 -4.02 5.66 -14.19
CA VAL A 17 -3.69 6.90 -14.94
C VAL A 17 -4.35 6.92 -16.32
N LEU A 18 -4.33 5.80 -17.04
CA LEU A 18 -5.05 5.59 -18.30
C LEU A 18 -6.44 5.00 -18.03
N SER A 19 -7.23 5.66 -17.17
CA SER A 19 -8.63 5.29 -17.03
C SER A 19 -9.36 5.53 -18.36
N CYS A 20 -10.38 4.71 -18.65
CA CYS A 20 -11.17 4.84 -19.88
C CYS A 20 -11.81 6.24 -19.98
N GLU A 21 -12.13 6.85 -18.84
CA GLU A 21 -12.62 8.22 -18.72
C GLU A 21 -11.58 9.25 -19.15
N ALA A 22 -10.33 9.11 -18.73
CA ALA A 22 -9.25 10.02 -19.12
C ALA A 22 -8.98 9.94 -20.63
N ILE A 23 -8.99 8.73 -21.21
CA ILE A 23 -8.82 8.53 -22.65
C ILE A 23 -10.00 9.13 -23.42
N SER A 24 -11.23 8.92 -22.94
CA SER A 24 -12.42 9.53 -23.53
C SER A 24 -12.38 11.05 -23.47
N PHE A 25 -11.90 11.62 -22.37
CA PHE A 25 -11.76 13.07 -22.22
C PHE A 25 -10.74 13.63 -23.21
N ILE A 26 -9.58 13.00 -23.34
CA ILE A 26 -8.55 13.39 -24.33
C ILE A 26 -9.12 13.30 -25.74
N PHE A 27 -9.86 12.24 -26.06
CA PHE A 27 -10.47 12.05 -27.38
C PHE A 27 -11.53 13.11 -27.70
N VAL A 28 -12.42 13.43 -26.75
CA VAL A 28 -13.44 14.49 -26.90
C VAL A 28 -12.79 15.85 -27.08
N VAL A 29 -11.73 16.13 -26.32
CA VAL A 29 -10.94 17.36 -26.44
C VAL A 29 -10.29 17.43 -27.83
N CYS A 30 -9.69 16.34 -28.33
CA CYS A 30 -9.17 16.25 -29.70
C CYS A 30 -10.23 16.46 -30.79
N LEU A 31 -11.41 15.87 -30.65
CA LEU A 31 -12.52 16.07 -31.60
C LEU A 31 -13.04 17.51 -31.59
N ALA A 32 -13.23 18.09 -30.39
CA ALA A 32 -13.63 19.49 -30.25
C ALA A 32 -12.62 20.43 -30.91
N PHE A 33 -11.32 20.10 -30.88
CA PHE A 33 -10.29 20.85 -31.59
C PHE A 33 -10.43 20.80 -33.12
N THR A 34 -10.65 19.61 -33.70
CA THR A 34 -10.85 19.49 -35.17
C THR A 34 -12.07 20.26 -35.66
N PHE A 35 -13.14 20.32 -34.85
CA PHE A 35 -14.34 21.08 -35.17
C PHE A 35 -14.13 22.60 -35.02
N ALA A 36 -13.41 23.05 -33.98
CA ALA A 36 -13.13 24.46 -33.76
C ALA A 36 -12.24 25.07 -34.86
N GLU A 37 -11.28 24.30 -35.38
CA GLU A 37 -10.41 24.74 -36.48
C GLU A 37 -11.20 25.06 -37.77
N SER A 38 -12.30 24.33 -37.99
CA SER A 38 -13.15 24.49 -39.18
C SER A 38 -14.00 25.76 -39.15
N TYR A 39 -14.24 26.37 -37.98
CA TYR A 39 -15.21 27.47 -37.80
C TYR A 39 -14.58 28.87 -37.76
N CYS A 40 -13.28 29.02 -37.47
CA CYS A 40 -12.63 30.31 -37.21
C CYS A 40 -11.36 30.55 -38.04
N GLN A 41 -11.51 30.87 -39.33
CA GLN A 41 -10.37 31.16 -40.22
C GLN A 41 -9.64 32.49 -39.93
N ARG A 42 -10.30 33.49 -39.35
CA ARG A 42 -9.74 34.85 -39.14
C ARG A 42 -8.87 35.02 -37.87
N LEU A 43 -9.01 34.15 -36.87
CA LEU A 43 -8.24 34.20 -35.60
C LEU A 43 -7.37 32.95 -35.38
N LYS A 44 -7.07 32.20 -36.45
CA LYS A 44 -6.41 30.89 -36.41
C LYS A 44 -5.16 30.87 -35.52
N TRP A 45 -4.30 31.89 -35.61
CA TRP A 45 -3.07 31.95 -34.82
C TRP A 45 -3.31 32.07 -33.31
N LEU A 46 -4.24 32.93 -32.86
CA LEU A 46 -4.56 33.09 -31.43
C LEU A 46 -5.19 31.83 -30.85
N TRP A 47 -6.08 31.18 -31.61
CA TRP A 47 -6.65 29.88 -31.23
C TRP A 47 -5.59 28.79 -31.13
N CYS A 48 -4.68 28.68 -32.11
CA CYS A 48 -3.57 27.73 -32.04
C CYS A 48 -2.65 27.98 -30.84
N LEU A 49 -2.39 29.25 -30.49
CA LEU A 49 -1.53 29.61 -29.35
C LEU A 49 -2.20 29.22 -28.02
N ILE A 50 -3.47 29.55 -27.83
CA ILE A 50 -4.25 29.16 -26.64
C ILE A 50 -4.30 27.63 -26.51
N ILE A 51 -4.56 26.91 -27.60
CA ILE A 51 -4.63 25.44 -27.60
C ILE A 51 -3.26 24.84 -27.26
N SER A 52 -2.18 25.36 -27.84
CA SER A 52 -0.82 24.89 -27.54
C SER A 52 -0.48 25.04 -26.05
N ILE A 53 -0.87 26.15 -25.43
CA ILE A 53 -0.71 26.36 -23.98
C ILE A 53 -1.54 25.34 -23.18
N VAL A 54 -2.80 25.10 -23.56
CA VAL A 54 -3.66 24.13 -22.88
C VAL A 54 -3.10 22.70 -22.98
N ILE A 55 -2.66 22.28 -24.17
CA ILE A 55 -2.04 20.96 -24.37
C ILE A 55 -0.76 20.84 -23.56
N LEU A 56 0.11 21.86 -23.58
CA LEU A 56 1.33 21.86 -22.79
C LEU A 56 1.03 21.72 -21.29
N PHE A 57 0.02 22.44 -20.80
CA PHE A 57 -0.40 22.37 -19.40
C PHE A 57 -0.93 20.97 -19.02
N VAL A 58 -1.83 20.41 -19.83
CA VAL A 58 -2.39 19.06 -19.59
C VAL A 58 -1.29 17.99 -19.64
N MET A 59 -0.40 18.05 -20.63
CA MET A 59 0.70 17.09 -20.76
C MET A 59 1.70 17.20 -19.61
N SER A 60 2.05 18.42 -19.18
CA SER A 60 2.96 18.60 -18.05
C SER A 60 2.34 18.11 -16.73
N ALA A 61 1.06 18.37 -16.49
CA ALA A 61 0.33 17.85 -15.34
C ALA A 61 0.27 16.31 -15.36
N PHE A 62 -0.02 15.72 -16.52
CA PHE A 62 -0.05 14.26 -16.69
C PHE A 62 1.31 13.63 -16.40
N ILE A 63 2.38 14.18 -17.00
CA ILE A 63 3.75 13.69 -16.81
C ILE A 63 4.14 13.78 -15.33
N ALA A 64 3.83 14.89 -14.67
CA ALA A 64 4.13 15.07 -13.25
C ALA A 64 3.39 14.05 -12.36
N GLN A 65 2.10 13.81 -12.60
CA GLN A 65 1.32 12.82 -11.86
C GLN A 65 1.84 11.40 -12.10
N PHE A 66 2.15 11.05 -13.35
CA PHE A 66 2.67 9.73 -13.70
C PHE A 66 4.01 9.46 -13.03
N PHE A 67 4.96 10.40 -13.11
CA PHE A 67 6.26 10.26 -12.43
C PHE A 67 6.11 10.21 -10.91
N SER A 68 5.23 11.02 -10.33
CA SER A 68 4.95 10.99 -8.90
C SER A 68 4.47 9.60 -8.45
N MET A 69 3.52 8.98 -9.16
CA MET A 69 3.04 7.62 -8.86
C MET A 69 4.06 6.53 -9.15
N LEU A 70 5.00 6.77 -10.07
CA LEU A 70 6.06 5.81 -10.38
C LEU A 70 7.14 5.78 -9.29
N ILE A 71 7.49 6.96 -8.77
CA ILE A 71 8.48 7.17 -7.71
C ILE A 71 7.87 6.80 -6.35
N GLY A 72 6.77 7.44 -5.98
CA GLY A 72 6.01 7.18 -4.77
C GLY A 72 4.84 6.27 -5.07
N ARG A 73 5.11 4.96 -5.25
CA ARG A 73 4.04 4.01 -5.57
C ARG A 73 2.99 4.02 -4.46
N PRO A 74 1.71 4.29 -4.78
CA PRO A 74 0.67 4.26 -3.78
C PRO A 74 0.55 2.85 -3.19
N GLN A 75 0.32 2.78 -1.88
CA GLN A 75 0.08 1.53 -1.18
C GLN A 75 -1.37 1.08 -1.40
N ARG A 76 -1.60 -0.23 -1.30
CA ARG A 76 -2.96 -0.79 -1.26
C ARG A 76 -3.71 -0.28 -0.02
N PRO A 77 -5.06 -0.23 -0.07
CA PRO A 77 -5.86 0.22 1.07
C PRO A 77 -5.53 -0.60 2.32
N THR A 78 -5.43 0.09 3.44
CA THR A 78 -5.03 -0.52 4.71
C THR A 78 -6.15 -1.36 5.30
N ILE A 79 -5.81 -2.54 5.82
CA ILE A 79 -6.77 -3.37 6.55
C ILE A 79 -7.08 -2.73 7.91
N ASN A 80 -8.31 -2.26 8.09
CA ASN A 80 -8.75 -1.54 9.29
C ASN A 80 -9.83 -2.27 10.08
N SER A 81 -10.44 -3.32 9.52
CA SER A 81 -11.44 -4.13 10.21
C SER A 81 -11.15 -5.64 10.13
N PHE A 82 -11.71 -6.41 11.06
CA PHE A 82 -11.62 -7.88 11.02
C PHE A 82 -12.36 -8.49 9.81
N ASN A 83 -13.41 -7.83 9.32
CA ASN A 83 -14.11 -8.27 8.11
C ASN A 83 -13.22 -8.09 6.86
N GLU A 84 -12.53 -6.95 6.76
CA GLU A 84 -11.53 -6.72 5.68
C GLU A 84 -10.36 -7.69 5.78
N LEU A 85 -9.91 -8.00 7.00
CA LEU A 85 -8.85 -8.99 7.21
C LEU A 85 -9.27 -10.36 6.66
N LEU A 86 -10.49 -10.82 6.97
CA LEU A 86 -11.05 -12.05 6.41
C LEU A 86 -11.11 -12.02 4.88
N ALA A 87 -11.59 -10.91 4.30
CA ALA A 87 -11.69 -10.74 2.85
C ALA A 87 -10.32 -10.71 2.15
N SER A 88 -9.29 -10.19 2.83
CA SER A 88 -7.92 -10.13 2.31
C SER A 88 -7.23 -11.51 2.23
N GLY A 89 -7.74 -12.50 2.96
CA GLY A 89 -7.13 -13.83 3.10
C GLY A 89 -5.88 -13.85 4.00
N LEU A 90 -5.46 -12.72 4.55
CA LEU A 90 -4.36 -12.65 5.52
C LEU A 90 -4.79 -13.27 6.85
N ARG A 91 -3.98 -14.21 7.36
CA ARG A 91 -4.25 -14.90 8.62
C ARG A 91 -3.36 -14.38 9.75
N ILE A 92 -3.92 -14.35 10.96
CA ILE A 92 -3.22 -14.00 12.20
C ILE A 92 -2.62 -15.27 12.78
N PHE A 93 -1.30 -15.33 12.88
CA PHE A 93 -0.59 -16.37 13.58
C PHE A 93 -0.51 -16.03 15.08
N GLY A 94 -1.04 -16.90 15.93
CA GLY A 94 -1.17 -16.65 17.37
C GLY A 94 -1.16 -17.92 18.21
N MET A 95 -1.09 -17.75 19.53
CA MET A 95 -1.18 -18.88 20.47
C MET A 95 -2.63 -19.32 20.63
N GLN A 96 -2.85 -20.64 20.73
CA GLN A 96 -4.19 -21.17 21.05
C GLN A 96 -4.70 -20.64 22.40
N ALA A 97 -3.85 -20.61 23.42
CA ALA A 97 -4.21 -20.09 24.75
C ALA A 97 -4.64 -18.61 24.74
N GLU A 98 -4.03 -17.78 23.88
CA GLU A 98 -4.45 -16.38 23.72
C GLU A 98 -5.80 -16.27 23.01
N PHE A 99 -6.03 -17.12 22.01
CA PHE A 99 -7.28 -17.16 21.27
C PHE A 99 -8.43 -17.65 22.14
N ASP A 100 -8.24 -18.71 22.94
CA ASP A 100 -9.27 -19.29 23.81
C ASP A 100 -9.76 -18.31 24.88
N GLY A 101 -8.91 -17.35 25.29
CA GLY A 101 -9.27 -16.26 26.19
C GLY A 101 -10.16 -15.17 25.56
N MET A 102 -10.38 -15.18 24.24
CA MET A 102 -11.24 -14.21 23.55
C MET A 102 -12.73 -14.55 23.68
N ALA A 103 -13.58 -13.53 23.56
CA ALA A 103 -15.04 -13.68 23.63
C ALA A 103 -15.57 -14.74 22.65
N GLY A 104 -16.53 -15.56 23.11
CA GLY A 104 -17.06 -16.70 22.33
C GLY A 104 -17.61 -16.30 20.96
N ASP A 105 -18.41 -15.24 20.91
CA ASP A 105 -19.01 -14.75 19.65
C ASP A 105 -17.95 -14.28 18.65
N PHE A 106 -16.89 -13.65 19.14
CA PHE A 106 -15.76 -13.22 18.32
C PHE A 106 -15.02 -14.43 17.74
N ARG A 107 -14.74 -15.45 18.57
CA ARG A 107 -14.10 -16.68 18.12
C ARG A 107 -14.94 -17.39 17.06
N ALA A 108 -16.25 -17.51 17.27
CA ALA A 108 -17.15 -18.14 16.32
C ALA A 108 -17.15 -17.43 14.96
N LYS A 109 -17.15 -16.10 14.95
CA LYS A 109 -17.19 -15.31 13.72
C LYS A 109 -15.85 -15.27 12.97
N TYR A 110 -14.73 -15.16 13.69
CA TYR A 110 -13.43 -14.88 13.08
C TYR A 110 -12.43 -16.03 13.19
N ALA A 111 -12.83 -17.24 13.62
CA ALA A 111 -11.93 -18.39 13.74
C ALA A 111 -11.08 -18.66 12.49
N SER A 112 -11.67 -18.49 11.30
CA SER A 112 -10.96 -18.70 10.02
C SER A 112 -9.85 -17.67 9.75
N ALA A 113 -9.87 -16.52 10.42
CA ALA A 113 -8.80 -15.52 10.34
C ALA A 113 -7.55 -15.95 11.13
N PHE A 114 -7.63 -16.95 12.00
CA PHE A 114 -6.52 -17.33 12.88
C PHE A 114 -5.87 -18.64 12.46
N GLN A 115 -4.54 -18.65 12.54
CA GLN A 115 -3.72 -19.84 12.49
C GLN A 115 -3.09 -20.01 13.88
N LEU A 116 -3.60 -20.99 14.63
CA LEU A 116 -3.21 -21.20 16.02
C LEU A 116 -2.08 -22.21 16.13
N THR A 117 -1.14 -21.96 17.04
CA THR A 117 -0.10 -22.92 17.45
C THR A 117 -0.08 -23.06 18.96
N ASN A 118 0.32 -24.24 19.44
CA ASN A 118 0.61 -24.49 20.85
C ASN A 118 2.09 -24.30 21.19
N ASN A 119 2.94 -24.11 20.17
CA ASN A 119 4.38 -23.96 20.37
C ASN A 119 4.77 -22.47 20.39
N PRO A 120 5.12 -21.89 21.56
CA PRO A 120 5.47 -20.48 21.65
C PRO A 120 6.75 -20.15 20.88
N LYS A 121 7.69 -21.11 20.74
CA LYS A 121 8.93 -20.90 19.98
C LYS A 121 8.64 -20.59 18.53
N GLU A 122 7.64 -21.25 17.93
CA GLU A 122 7.27 -21.04 16.54
C GLU A 122 6.74 -19.62 16.31
N LEU A 123 5.84 -19.15 17.20
CA LEU A 123 5.35 -17.77 17.17
C LEU A 123 6.50 -16.78 17.34
N TYR A 124 7.40 -17.02 18.29
CA TYR A 124 8.52 -16.11 18.55
C TYR A 124 9.49 -16.02 17.39
N ILE A 125 9.83 -17.15 16.75
CA ILE A 125 10.69 -17.15 15.57
C ILE A 125 10.03 -16.35 14.44
N ARG A 126 8.80 -16.71 14.04
CA ARG A 126 8.12 -16.04 12.92
C ARG A 126 7.94 -14.53 13.15
N ARG A 127 7.53 -14.15 14.37
CA ARG A 127 7.31 -12.75 14.75
C ARG A 127 8.62 -11.96 14.90
N ASN A 128 9.61 -12.49 15.60
CA ASN A 128 10.88 -11.76 15.86
C ASN A 128 11.74 -11.65 14.59
N PHE A 129 11.61 -12.56 13.63
CA PHE A 129 12.25 -12.49 12.32
C PHE A 129 11.36 -11.82 11.25
N PHE A 130 10.30 -11.11 11.65
CA PHE A 130 9.46 -10.29 10.77
C PHE A 130 8.92 -11.01 9.52
N ASN A 131 8.42 -12.24 9.68
CA ASN A 131 7.82 -12.96 8.56
C ASN A 131 6.45 -12.35 8.16
N THR A 132 6.43 -11.64 7.03
CA THR A 132 5.28 -10.88 6.49
C THR A 132 4.16 -11.74 5.90
N SER A 133 4.31 -13.07 5.82
CA SER A 133 3.24 -13.97 5.35
C SER A 133 2.07 -14.06 6.35
N TRP A 134 2.24 -13.57 7.58
CA TRP A 134 1.25 -13.64 8.64
C TRP A 134 1.10 -12.29 9.34
N ALA A 135 -0.09 -12.02 9.86
CA ALA A 135 -0.29 -11.03 10.92
C ALA A 135 -0.01 -11.68 12.28
N TYR A 136 0.25 -10.87 13.32
CA TYR A 136 0.53 -11.38 14.66
C TYR A 136 -0.22 -10.63 15.75
N THR A 137 -0.63 -11.38 16.78
CA THR A 137 -0.98 -10.82 18.08
C THR A 137 0.29 -10.25 18.74
N ILE A 138 0.18 -9.05 19.29
CA ILE A 138 1.29 -8.39 19.97
C ILE A 138 0.75 -7.46 21.05
N THR A 139 1.48 -7.34 22.14
CA THR A 139 1.21 -6.35 23.18
C THR A 139 1.82 -5.00 22.80
N LYS A 140 1.26 -3.90 23.31
CA LYS A 140 1.80 -2.56 23.06
C LYS A 140 3.27 -2.42 23.50
N ILE A 141 3.63 -3.02 24.64
CA ILE A 141 5.00 -3.04 25.16
C ILE A 141 5.95 -3.72 24.15
N LYS A 142 5.60 -4.92 23.67
CA LYS A 142 6.45 -5.63 22.71
C LYS A 142 6.50 -4.91 21.36
N TRP A 143 5.42 -4.24 20.96
CA TRP A 143 5.39 -3.42 19.75
C TRP A 143 6.43 -2.29 19.80
N HIS A 144 6.55 -1.54 20.90
CA HIS A 144 7.55 -0.46 21.00
C HIS A 144 8.99 -0.95 20.75
N ILE A 145 9.33 -2.14 21.23
CA ILE A 145 10.64 -2.75 20.97
C ILE A 145 10.79 -3.07 19.49
N MET A 146 9.76 -3.65 18.86
CA MET A 146 9.79 -4.01 17.44
C MET A 146 9.76 -2.78 16.52
N GLU A 147 9.08 -1.71 16.91
CA GLU A 147 9.10 -0.41 16.24
C GLU A 147 10.51 0.19 16.28
N THR A 148 11.15 0.18 17.46
CA THR A 148 12.54 0.64 17.61
C THR A 148 13.50 -0.18 16.75
N HIS A 149 13.32 -1.50 16.69
CA HIS A 149 14.11 -2.37 15.82
C HIS A 149 13.91 -2.03 14.33
N GLN A 150 12.67 -1.79 13.90
CA GLN A 150 12.35 -1.44 12.51
C GLN A 150 12.89 -0.07 12.07
N ARG A 151 13.30 0.82 12.98
CA ARG A 151 13.95 2.10 12.62
C ARG A 151 15.29 1.90 11.90
N TYR A 152 15.90 0.73 12.06
CA TYR A 152 17.13 0.35 11.36
C TYR A 152 16.89 -0.30 10.00
N PHE A 153 15.62 -0.50 9.62
CA PHE A 153 15.28 -1.09 8.35
C PHE A 153 15.20 0.01 7.29
N THR A 154 15.45 -0.36 6.05
CA THR A 154 15.27 0.56 4.91
C THR A 154 13.83 1.09 4.86
N HIS A 155 12.86 0.24 5.20
CA HIS A 155 11.46 0.62 5.40
C HIS A 155 10.81 -0.30 6.45
N PRO A 156 9.79 0.18 7.18
CA PRO A 156 9.06 -0.64 8.14
C PRO A 156 8.29 -1.74 7.41
N VAL A 157 8.41 -2.98 7.90
CA VAL A 157 7.77 -4.18 7.32
C VAL A 157 6.42 -4.48 7.96
N PHE A 158 6.19 -3.97 9.16
CA PHE A 158 4.94 -4.12 9.89
C PHE A 158 4.47 -2.80 10.46
N ARG A 159 3.16 -2.71 10.66
CA ARG A 159 2.47 -1.63 11.34
C ARG A 159 1.66 -2.15 12.52
N TYR A 160 1.47 -1.27 13.49
CA TYR A 160 0.49 -1.46 14.55
C TYR A 160 -0.87 -0.93 14.09
N SER A 161 -1.93 -1.67 14.40
CA SER A 161 -3.30 -1.21 14.14
C SER A 161 -4.00 -1.06 15.48
N GLU A 162 -4.52 0.14 15.73
CA GLU A 162 -5.33 0.42 16.91
C GLU A 162 -6.77 -0.09 16.73
N ASN A 163 -7.24 -0.17 15.48
CA ASN A 163 -8.59 -0.61 15.14
C ASN A 163 -8.76 -2.13 15.27
N LEU A 164 -7.71 -2.91 14.96
CA LEU A 164 -7.71 -4.37 15.15
C LEU A 164 -7.14 -4.74 16.53
N CYS A 165 -7.74 -4.20 17.59
CA CYS A 165 -7.38 -4.48 18.96
C CYS A 165 -8.33 -5.50 19.59
N PHE A 166 -7.79 -6.59 20.13
CA PHE A 166 -8.59 -7.63 20.82
C PHE A 166 -9.00 -7.22 22.22
N ASN A 167 -8.10 -6.54 22.93
CA ASN A 167 -8.34 -6.03 24.26
C ASN A 167 -7.62 -4.69 24.42
N GLY A 168 -8.39 -3.59 24.42
CA GLY A 168 -7.85 -2.24 24.51
C GLY A 168 -7.16 -1.92 25.84
N PHE A 169 -7.48 -2.69 26.89
CA PHE A 169 -6.93 -2.47 28.22
C PHE A 169 -6.59 -3.80 28.91
N THR A 170 -5.32 -4.17 28.85
CA THR A 170 -4.78 -5.25 29.70
C THR A 170 -3.84 -4.62 30.73
N PRO A 171 -4.26 -4.45 31.99
CA PRO A 171 -3.40 -3.88 33.01
C PRO A 171 -2.25 -4.84 33.30
N TYR A 172 -1.02 -4.33 33.26
CA TYR A 172 0.14 -5.02 33.79
C TYR A 172 0.28 -4.63 35.25
N SER A 173 0.12 -5.58 36.16
CA SER A 173 0.24 -5.35 37.59
C SER A 173 1.22 -6.34 38.20
N LEU A 174 1.90 -5.91 39.26
CA LEU A 174 2.65 -6.81 40.10
C LEU A 174 1.68 -7.59 40.97
N ILE A 175 1.80 -8.91 40.95
CA ILE A 175 1.07 -9.79 41.86
C ILE A 175 1.88 -9.83 43.17
N ILE A 176 1.28 -9.34 44.24
CA ILE A 176 1.87 -9.33 45.59
C ILE A 176 0.97 -10.13 46.53
N SER A 177 1.56 -10.69 47.59
CA SER A 177 0.79 -11.32 48.67
C SER A 177 -0.14 -10.31 49.32
N GLU A 178 -1.32 -10.76 49.73
CA GLU A 178 -2.33 -9.92 50.39
C GLU A 178 -1.77 -9.23 51.64
N ASN A 179 -0.89 -9.92 52.38
CA ASN A 179 -0.27 -9.43 53.61
C ASN A 179 1.09 -8.74 53.39
N CYS A 180 1.37 -8.24 52.19
CA CYS A 180 2.62 -7.56 51.90
C CYS A 180 2.69 -6.20 52.59
N VAL A 181 3.60 -6.05 53.56
CA VAL A 181 3.85 -4.80 54.30
C VAL A 181 4.24 -3.64 53.37
N PHE A 182 4.86 -3.94 52.22
CA PHE A 182 5.33 -2.93 51.25
C PHE A 182 4.29 -2.54 50.20
N ARG A 183 3.04 -3.03 50.29
CA ARG A 183 2.01 -2.80 49.27
C ARG A 183 1.84 -1.32 48.90
N ASP A 184 1.70 -0.46 49.90
CA ASP A 184 1.45 0.96 49.67
C ASP A 184 2.70 1.67 49.13
N THR A 185 3.88 1.33 49.65
CA THR A 185 5.16 1.84 49.16
C THR A 185 5.39 1.47 47.69
N ILE A 186 5.17 0.21 47.32
CA ILE A 186 5.30 -0.26 45.94
C ILE A 186 4.30 0.44 45.03
N ARG A 187 3.06 0.63 45.48
CA ARG A 187 2.04 1.34 44.72
C ARG A 187 2.44 2.80 44.43
N LEU A 188 2.91 3.53 45.43
CA LEU A 188 3.40 4.90 45.27
C LEU A 188 4.57 4.95 44.28
N TYR A 189 5.55 4.06 44.46
CA TYR A 189 6.71 3.96 43.59
C TYR A 189 6.34 3.69 42.12
N ILE A 190 5.39 2.77 41.88
CA ILE A 190 4.88 2.51 40.53
C ILE A 190 4.26 3.78 39.93
N MET A 191 3.44 4.51 40.70
CA MET A 191 2.82 5.75 40.23
C MET A 191 3.87 6.82 39.89
N GLU A 192 4.92 6.97 40.71
CA GLU A 192 6.04 7.88 40.44
C GLU A 192 6.82 7.48 39.18
N ILE A 193 7.05 6.19 38.94
CA ILE A 193 7.68 5.70 37.70
C ILE A 193 6.85 6.06 36.48
N TYR A 194 5.52 5.87 36.55
CA TYR A 194 4.63 6.21 35.43
C TYR A 194 4.59 7.72 35.20
N GLN A 195 4.54 8.54 36.25
CA GLN A 195 4.47 10.01 36.15
C GLN A 195 5.79 10.63 35.67
N SER A 196 6.93 10.06 36.03
CA SER A 196 8.25 10.55 35.61
C SER A 196 8.59 10.26 34.15
N GLY A 197 7.82 9.41 33.46
CA GLY A 197 8.14 8.94 32.11
C GLY A 197 9.33 7.96 32.06
N LEU A 198 9.84 7.54 33.22
CA LEU A 198 10.98 6.62 33.32
C LEU A 198 10.69 5.28 32.62
N LEU A 199 9.46 4.80 32.71
CA LEU A 199 9.04 3.56 32.05
C LEU A 199 9.18 3.65 30.53
N ASP A 200 8.72 4.74 29.92
CA ASP A 200 8.78 4.93 28.45
C ASP A 200 10.24 5.07 27.98
N TYR A 201 11.05 5.79 28.75
CA TYR A 201 12.49 5.89 28.50
C TYR A 201 13.15 4.50 28.53
N TRP A 202 12.85 3.71 29.56
CA TRP A 202 13.41 2.37 29.74
C TRP A 202 12.96 1.41 28.64
N LEU A 203 11.67 1.43 28.26
CA LEU A 203 11.15 0.63 27.15
C LEU A 203 11.85 0.95 25.83
N THR A 204 12.09 2.23 25.55
CA THR A 204 12.79 2.66 24.34
C THR A 204 14.25 2.21 24.34
N HIS A 205 14.93 2.30 25.50
CA HIS A 205 16.34 1.88 25.65
C HIS A 205 16.52 0.37 25.72
N SER A 206 15.51 -0.39 26.14
CA SER A 206 15.57 -1.84 26.32
C SER A 206 16.02 -2.59 25.05
N PHE A 207 15.65 -2.09 23.86
CA PHE A 207 16.13 -2.64 22.59
C PHE A 207 17.66 -2.57 22.49
N TYR A 208 18.24 -1.40 22.78
CA TYR A 208 19.68 -1.17 22.72
C TYR A 208 20.43 -2.00 23.76
N ASP A 209 19.87 -2.14 24.96
CA ASP A 209 20.45 -2.97 26.01
C ASP A 209 20.43 -4.46 25.62
N MET A 210 19.36 -4.95 24.99
CA MET A 210 19.31 -6.30 24.44
C MET A 210 20.28 -6.53 23.29
N VAL A 211 20.54 -5.51 22.46
CA VAL A 211 21.56 -5.57 21.42
C VAL A 211 22.96 -5.63 22.04
N LYS A 212 23.26 -4.76 23.02
CA LYS A 212 24.55 -4.78 23.75
C LYS A 212 24.79 -6.10 24.48
N ALA A 213 23.75 -6.70 25.04
CA ALA A 213 23.81 -8.00 25.71
C ALA A 213 23.92 -9.19 24.73
N GLY A 214 23.84 -8.97 23.41
CA GLY A 214 23.93 -10.02 22.40
C GLY A 214 22.66 -10.87 22.22
N HIS A 215 21.54 -10.46 22.82
CA HIS A 215 20.24 -11.15 22.70
C HIS A 215 19.45 -10.73 21.45
N MET A 216 19.75 -9.56 20.89
CA MET A 216 19.20 -9.07 19.64
C MET A 216 20.32 -8.59 18.72
N GLN A 217 20.04 -8.59 17.42
CA GLN A 217 20.96 -8.07 16.41
C GLN A 217 20.25 -7.01 15.60
N ILE A 218 20.97 -5.92 15.29
CA ILE A 218 20.50 -4.91 14.35
C ILE A 218 20.71 -5.51 12.96
N LYS A 219 19.61 -5.98 12.35
CA LYS A 219 19.61 -6.56 11.02
C LYS A 219 18.38 -6.08 10.27
N ASP A 220 18.56 -5.63 9.04
CA ASP A 220 17.45 -5.28 8.17
C ASP A 220 16.75 -6.56 7.67
N TYR A 221 15.48 -6.72 8.05
CA TYR A 221 14.60 -7.79 7.56
C TYR A 221 13.67 -7.34 6.44
N SER A 222 13.75 -6.06 6.05
CA SER A 222 12.98 -5.53 4.94
C SER A 222 13.50 -6.06 3.61
N THR A 223 12.57 -6.40 2.70
CA THR A 223 12.95 -6.66 1.32
C THR A 223 13.41 -5.35 0.70
N ILE A 224 14.67 -5.29 0.27
CA ILE A 224 15.22 -4.11 -0.40
C ILE A 224 14.45 -3.91 -1.70
N TYR A 225 13.55 -2.93 -1.72
CA TYR A 225 12.93 -2.45 -2.95
C TYR A 225 13.98 -1.65 -3.70
N HIS A 226 14.77 -2.31 -4.52
CA HIS A 226 15.56 -1.59 -5.51
C HIS A 226 14.58 -0.91 -6.48
N LEU A 227 14.76 0.40 -6.70
CA LEU A 227 14.15 1.06 -7.85
C LEU A 227 14.60 0.31 -9.10
N ARG A 228 13.71 -0.54 -9.61
CA ARG A 228 13.97 -1.32 -10.81
C ARG A 228 13.80 -0.39 -12.00
N ALA A 229 14.79 -0.37 -12.88
CA ALA A 229 14.62 0.22 -14.20
C ALA A 229 13.39 -0.40 -14.91
N LEU A 230 12.59 0.42 -15.60
CA LEU A 230 11.46 -0.07 -16.37
C LEU A 230 11.93 -1.10 -17.39
N ARG A 231 11.24 -2.24 -17.45
CA ARG A 231 11.52 -3.28 -18.44
C ARG A 231 10.64 -3.09 -19.67
N LEU A 232 11.07 -3.65 -20.80
CA LEU A 232 10.26 -3.72 -22.02
C LEU A 232 8.90 -4.40 -21.81
N GLU A 233 8.80 -5.26 -20.79
CA GLU A 233 7.54 -5.89 -20.38
C GLU A 233 6.55 -4.92 -19.75
N ASP A 234 7.02 -3.84 -19.14
CA ASP A 234 6.17 -2.81 -18.53
C ASP A 234 5.51 -1.93 -19.60
N TYR A 235 6.08 -1.92 -20.81
CA TYR A 235 5.60 -1.16 -21.98
C TYR A 235 4.48 -1.88 -22.77
N ARG A 236 3.91 -2.97 -22.24
CA ARG A 236 2.85 -3.75 -22.90
C ARG A 236 1.65 -2.90 -23.30
N PHE A 237 1.21 -1.99 -22.43
CA PHE A 237 0.07 -1.11 -22.71
C PHE A 237 0.34 -0.17 -23.89
N ALA A 238 1.49 0.52 -23.89
CA ALA A 238 1.86 1.39 -25.00
C ALA A 238 1.96 0.62 -26.33
N ARG A 239 2.53 -0.59 -26.31
CA ARG A 239 2.56 -1.46 -27.49
C ARG A 239 1.17 -1.84 -27.97
N TRP A 240 0.26 -2.13 -27.04
CA TRP A 240 -1.14 -2.44 -27.36
C TRP A 240 -1.84 -1.25 -28.02
N PHE A 241 -1.73 -0.04 -27.45
CA PHE A 241 -2.29 1.17 -28.06
C PHE A 241 -1.70 1.48 -29.45
N CYS A 242 -0.38 1.37 -29.62
CA CYS A 242 0.26 1.54 -30.93
C CYS A 242 -0.24 0.50 -31.94
N SER A 243 -0.40 -0.76 -31.53
CA SER A 243 -0.92 -1.82 -32.40
C SER A 243 -2.35 -1.55 -32.83
N VAL A 244 -3.23 -1.15 -31.91
CA VAL A 244 -4.62 -0.80 -32.23
C VAL A 244 -4.68 0.39 -33.18
N GLY A 245 -3.87 1.43 -32.92
CA GLY A 245 -3.78 2.60 -33.79
C GLY A 245 -3.33 2.26 -35.21
N LEU A 246 -2.32 1.39 -35.37
CA LEU A 246 -1.84 0.93 -36.68
C LEU A 246 -2.90 0.12 -37.44
N VAL A 247 -3.62 -0.77 -36.76
CA VAL A 247 -4.70 -1.56 -37.38
C VAL A 247 -5.83 -0.65 -37.85
N MET A 248 -6.21 0.33 -37.03
CA MET A 248 -7.23 1.32 -37.41
C MET A 248 -6.80 2.16 -38.62
N ALA A 249 -5.56 2.67 -38.62
CA ALA A 249 -5.03 3.43 -39.74
C ALA A 249 -4.99 2.60 -41.03
N PHE A 250 -4.57 1.33 -40.93
CA PHE A 250 -4.57 0.42 -42.06
C PHE A 250 -5.99 0.15 -42.59
N ALA A 251 -6.98 -0.02 -41.70
CA ALA A 251 -8.37 -0.21 -42.09
C ALA A 251 -8.93 1.01 -42.83
N VAL A 252 -8.67 2.23 -42.35
CA VAL A 252 -9.08 3.48 -43.01
C VAL A 252 -8.44 3.60 -44.40
N PHE A 253 -7.14 3.33 -44.51
CA PHE A 253 -6.44 3.34 -45.81
C PHE A 253 -7.05 2.36 -46.82
N VAL A 254 -7.42 1.15 -46.39
CA VAL A 254 -8.08 0.16 -47.26
C VAL A 254 -9.46 0.65 -47.70
N LEU A 255 -10.23 1.27 -46.81
CA LEU A 255 -11.54 1.83 -47.15
C LEU A 255 -11.44 2.98 -48.16
N GLU A 256 -10.50 3.90 -47.98
CA GLU A 256 -10.24 4.99 -48.94
C GLU A 256 -9.83 4.44 -50.30
N LEU A 257 -8.96 3.41 -50.31
CA LEU A 257 -8.53 2.76 -51.54
C LEU A 257 -9.73 2.09 -52.24
N MET A 258 -10.55 1.33 -51.52
CA MET A 258 -11.76 0.71 -52.08
C MET A 258 -12.72 1.75 -52.68
N GLN A 259 -12.95 2.86 -51.98
CA GLN A 259 -13.81 3.94 -52.48
C GLN A 259 -13.23 4.58 -53.75
N HIS A 260 -11.91 4.76 -53.82
CA HIS A 260 -11.24 5.28 -55.01
C HIS A 260 -11.39 4.35 -56.21
N TRP A 261 -11.17 3.04 -56.03
CA TRP A 261 -11.35 2.05 -57.11
C TRP A 261 -12.80 1.94 -57.57
N VAL A 262 -13.77 1.99 -56.65
CA VAL A 262 -15.20 1.99 -56.97
C VAL A 262 -15.59 3.23 -57.78
N ASN A 263 -15.10 4.42 -57.39
CA ASN A 263 -15.35 5.65 -58.15
C ASN A 263 -14.74 5.60 -59.56
N ILE A 264 -13.50 5.11 -59.71
CA ILE A 264 -12.88 4.95 -61.03
C ILE A 264 -13.67 3.96 -61.90
N PHE A 265 -14.14 2.87 -61.32
CA PHE A 265 -14.94 1.88 -62.05
C PHE A 265 -16.29 2.46 -62.50
N LEU A 266 -16.95 3.24 -61.64
CA LEU A 266 -18.21 3.93 -61.95
C LEU A 266 -18.04 5.02 -63.03
N ASP A 267 -16.93 5.76 -63.04
CA ASP A 267 -16.63 6.77 -64.06
C ASP A 267 -16.24 6.14 -65.42
N SER A 268 -15.89 4.86 -65.44
CA SER A 268 -15.50 4.12 -66.66
C SER A 268 -16.66 3.43 -67.39
N LEU A 269 -17.89 3.55 -66.86
CA LEU A 269 -19.10 2.88 -67.34
C LEU A 269 -20.11 3.90 -67.90
#